data_AF-A0A434CYW2-F1
#
_entry.id   AF-A0A434CYW2-F1
#
_cell.length_a   1.000
_cell.length_b   1.000
_cell.length_c   1.000
_cell.angle_alpha   90.00
_cell.angle_beta   90.00
_cell.angle_gamma   90.00
#
_symmetry.space_group_name_H-M   'P 1'
#
loop_
_entity.id
_entity.type
_entity.pdbx_description
1 polymer ?
#
loop_
_entity_poly.entity_id
_entity_poly.type
_entity_poly.pdbx_seq_one_letter_code
_entity_poly.pdbx_strand_id
1 'polypeptide(L)'
;MRGSAHVQGISKSAKAGSRPSSALRAPSPREREKGEDIAIIGGGIIGVCVAAYLAEAGRNVTIFDRTGICEETSSGNAAALAFSDVLPLAHKGMIRHLPKWLADPLGPLSIPPAYLPKLLPWLGRFWRA
;
A
#
# COMPACT_ATOMS: atom_id res chain seq x y z
N MET A 1 -21.74 -14.65 12.04
CA MET A 1 -20.43 -15.27 12.34
C MET A 1 -19.43 -14.14 12.46
N ARG A 2 -18.67 -14.02 13.56
CA ARG A 2 -17.66 -12.96 13.74
C ARG A 2 -16.34 -13.44 13.14
N GLY A 3 -15.83 -12.76 12.10
CA GLY A 3 -14.48 -13.00 11.58
C GLY A 3 -13.42 -12.53 12.57
N SER A 4 -12.21 -13.07 12.48
CA SER A 4 -11.05 -12.66 13.30
C SER A 4 -9.95 -12.07 12.43
N ALA A 5 -9.33 -10.99 12.90
CA ALA A 5 -8.15 -10.39 12.30
C ALA A 5 -6.93 -10.75 13.14
N HIS A 6 -5.93 -11.38 12.53
CA HIS A 6 -4.67 -11.72 13.18
C HIS A 6 -3.51 -10.97 12.52
N VAL A 7 -2.68 -10.32 13.34
CA VAL A 7 -1.46 -9.62 12.93
C VAL A 7 -0.27 -10.50 13.27
N GLN A 8 0.55 -10.85 12.28
CA GLN A 8 1.82 -11.53 12.51
C GLN A 8 2.99 -10.60 12.16
N GLY A 9 3.71 -10.15 13.20
CA GLY A 9 4.98 -9.44 13.04
C GLY A 9 6.11 -10.42 12.71
N ILE A 10 6.99 -10.04 11.78
CA ILE A 10 8.20 -10.82 11.48
C ILE A 10 9.22 -10.58 12.60
N SER A 11 9.13 -11.37 13.67
CA SER A 11 10.13 -11.41 14.74
C SER A 11 11.47 -11.92 14.18
N LYS A 12 12.49 -11.06 14.16
CA LYS A 12 13.90 -11.48 14.04
C LYS A 12 14.36 -12.03 15.39
N SER A 13 14.50 -13.35 15.51
CA SER A 13 15.41 -13.94 16.51
C SER A 13 15.92 -15.30 16.05
N ALA A 14 17.21 -15.33 15.74
CA ALA A 14 17.98 -16.54 15.56
C ALA A 14 18.22 -17.20 16.93
N LYS A 15 17.73 -18.42 17.12
CA LYS A 15 18.35 -19.41 18.01
C LYS A 15 17.98 -20.82 17.54
N ALA A 16 18.99 -21.57 17.14
CA ALA A 16 18.87 -22.99 16.79
C ALA A 16 18.57 -23.78 18.06
N GLY A 17 17.30 -24.11 18.27
CA GLY A 17 16.81 -25.05 19.27
C GLY A 17 15.84 -26.02 18.61
N SER A 18 16.12 -27.31 18.73
CA SER A 18 15.26 -28.48 18.46
C SER A 18 13.87 -28.15 17.88
N ARG A 19 13.73 -28.21 16.55
CA ARG A 19 12.43 -28.06 15.89
C ARG A 19 11.54 -29.26 16.25
N PRO A 20 10.39 -29.08 16.92
CA PRO A 20 9.43 -30.17 17.04
C PRO A 20 8.97 -30.57 15.62
N SER A 21 8.96 -31.88 15.34
CA SER A 21 8.58 -32.52 14.07
C SER A 21 7.19 -32.09 13.54
N SER A 22 6.38 -31.45 14.38
CA SER A 22 5.08 -30.87 14.01
C SER A 22 5.16 -29.59 13.16
N ALA A 23 6.32 -28.92 13.09
CA ALA A 23 6.46 -27.62 12.42
C ALA A 23 6.52 -27.67 10.88
N LEU A 24 6.47 -28.86 10.26
CA LEU A 24 6.45 -29.05 8.81
C LEU A 24 5.13 -29.60 8.26
N ARG A 25 4.11 -29.77 9.11
CA ARG A 25 2.82 -30.27 8.63
C ARG A 25 2.12 -29.16 7.84
N ALA A 26 2.13 -29.30 6.51
CA ALA A 26 1.24 -28.53 5.66
C ALA A 26 -0.19 -28.70 6.17
N PRO A 27 -0.98 -27.62 6.31
CA PRO A 27 -2.33 -27.71 6.82
C PRO A 27 -3.14 -28.67 5.96
N SER A 28 -3.89 -29.55 6.63
CA SER A 28 -4.75 -30.53 6.00
C SER A 28 -5.84 -29.86 5.16
N PRO A 29 -6.37 -30.52 4.12
CA PRO A 29 -7.42 -29.95 3.27
C PRO A 29 -8.63 -29.41 4.05
N ARG A 30 -8.98 -30.03 5.19
CA ARG A 30 -10.06 -29.56 6.09
C ARG A 30 -9.68 -28.35 6.95
N GLU A 31 -8.38 -28.12 7.20
CA GLU A 31 -7.89 -26.86 7.81
C GLU A 31 -7.91 -25.72 6.77
N ARG A 32 -7.66 -26.04 5.49
CA ARG A 32 -7.78 -25.08 4.36
C ARG A 32 -9.23 -24.70 4.05
N GLU A 33 -10.20 -25.52 4.45
CA GLU A 33 -11.63 -25.27 4.27
C GLU A 33 -12.22 -24.28 5.30
N LYS A 34 -11.52 -23.97 6.40
CA LYS A 34 -11.99 -22.97 7.38
C LYS A 34 -11.59 -21.55 6.98
N GLY A 35 -12.24 -21.08 5.93
CA GLY A 35 -12.28 -19.69 5.51
C GLY A 35 -11.20 -19.36 4.49
N GLU A 36 -11.62 -18.74 3.39
CA GLU A 36 -10.68 -18.18 2.42
C GLU A 36 -9.75 -17.18 3.14
N ASP A 37 -8.50 -17.59 3.32
CA ASP A 37 -7.45 -16.84 4.03
C ASP A 37 -6.97 -15.69 3.14
N ILE A 38 -7.54 -14.50 3.33
CA ILE A 38 -7.11 -13.31 2.60
C ILE A 38 -5.82 -12.79 3.24
N ALA A 39 -4.73 -12.80 2.48
CA ALA A 39 -3.46 -12.21 2.90
C ALA A 39 -3.39 -10.73 2.48
N ILE A 40 -3.06 -9.86 3.41
CA ILE A 40 -2.79 -8.44 3.17
C ILE A 40 -1.31 -8.19 3.41
N ILE A 41 -0.63 -7.60 2.42
CA ILE A 41 0.78 -7.21 2.55
C ILE A 41 0.83 -5.71 2.82
N GLY A 42 1.34 -5.34 3.98
CA GLY A 42 1.42 -3.96 4.47
C GLY A 42 0.38 -3.68 5.56
N GLY A 43 0.88 -3.34 6.74
CA GLY A 43 0.15 -2.98 7.95
C GLY A 43 -0.04 -1.48 8.14
N GLY A 44 0.11 -0.68 7.07
CA GLY A 44 -0.26 0.74 7.09
C GLY A 44 -1.78 0.95 7.15
N ILE A 45 -2.21 2.21 7.26
CA ILE A 45 -3.64 2.57 7.46
C ILE A 45 -4.57 1.95 6.40
N ILE A 46 -4.14 1.88 5.14
CA ILE A 46 -4.92 1.26 4.06
C ILE A 46 -5.10 -0.24 4.31
N GLY A 47 -4.02 -0.96 4.63
CA GLY A 47 -4.08 -2.40 4.90
C GLY A 47 -4.97 -2.74 6.10
N VAL A 48 -4.90 -1.92 7.15
CA VAL A 48 -5.77 -2.06 8.34
C VAL A 48 -7.23 -1.81 8.00
N CYS A 49 -7.56 -0.76 7.24
CA CYS A 49 -8.93 -0.49 6.81
C CYS A 49 -9.50 -1.62 5.95
N VAL A 50 -8.71 -2.15 5.01
CA VAL A 50 -9.11 -3.29 4.19
C VAL A 50 -9.36 -4.54 5.04
N ALA A 51 -8.47 -4.81 6.00
CA ALA A 51 -8.62 -5.94 6.90
C ALA A 51 -9.90 -5.85 7.76
N ALA A 52 -10.18 -4.66 8.30
CA ALA A 52 -11.39 -4.40 9.08
C ALA A 52 -12.66 -4.66 8.26
N TYR A 53 -12.73 -4.11 7.04
CA TYR A 53 -13.87 -4.28 6.16
C TYR A 53 -14.11 -5.75 5.78
N LEU A 54 -13.03 -6.48 5.49
CA LEU A 54 -13.10 -7.91 5.17
C LEU A 54 -13.47 -8.76 6.38
N ALA A 55 -12.96 -8.45 7.57
CA ALA A 55 -13.31 -9.14 8.80
C ALA A 55 -14.79 -8.93 9.18
N GLU A 56 -15.31 -7.71 9.00
CA GLU A 56 -16.73 -7.39 9.15
C GLU A 56 -17.61 -8.16 8.15
N ALA A 57 -17.11 -8.38 6.92
CA ALA A 57 -17.74 -9.23 5.92
C ALA A 57 -17.63 -10.75 6.23
N GLY A 58 -17.09 -11.12 7.40
CA GLY A 58 -16.95 -12.51 7.84
C GLY A 58 -15.82 -13.27 7.17
N ARG A 59 -14.84 -12.57 6.57
CA ARG A 59 -13.66 -13.16 5.97
C ARG A 59 -12.55 -13.32 7.01
N ASN A 60 -11.75 -14.37 6.83
CA ASN A 60 -10.53 -14.56 7.62
C ASN A 60 -9.39 -13.83 6.93
N VAL A 61 -8.71 -12.95 7.66
CA VAL A 61 -7.69 -12.06 7.10
C VAL A 61 -6.42 -12.12 7.94
N THR A 62 -5.29 -12.26 7.27
CA THR A 62 -3.96 -12.16 7.88
C THR A 62 -3.20 -11.00 7.29
N ILE A 63 -2.71 -10.09 8.14
CA ILE A 63 -1.86 -8.97 7.74
C ILE A 63 -0.40 -9.35 7.97
N PHE A 64 0.41 -9.20 6.93
CA PHE A 64 1.86 -9.32 6.97
C PHE A 64 2.47 -7.93 6.87
N ASP A 65 3.18 -7.52 7.91
CA ASP A 65 4.00 -6.31 7.91
C ASP A 65 5.39 -6.61 8.43
N ARG A 66 6.39 -5.94 7.86
CA ARG A 66 7.80 -6.15 8.22
C ARG A 66 8.19 -5.41 9.50
N THR A 67 7.61 -4.23 9.71
CA THR A 67 7.98 -3.29 10.76
C THR A 67 6.99 -3.34 11.92
N GLY A 68 5.70 -3.33 11.62
CA GLY A 68 4.62 -3.27 12.61
C GLY A 68 3.42 -2.51 12.06
N ILE A 69 2.31 -2.53 12.81
CA ILE A 69 1.09 -1.84 12.38
C ILE A 69 1.30 -0.33 12.45
N CYS A 70 1.03 0.34 11.34
CA CYS A 70 1.13 1.77 11.17
C CYS A 70 2.51 2.37 11.55
N GLU A 71 3.61 1.62 11.44
CA GLU A 71 4.92 2.10 11.91
C GLU A 71 5.72 2.92 10.87
N GLU A 72 5.49 2.74 9.57
CA GLU A 72 6.17 3.50 8.51
C GLU A 72 5.37 4.78 8.14
N THR A 73 4.99 5.01 6.87
CA THR A 73 4.30 6.23 6.42
C THR A 73 3.04 6.57 7.24
N SER A 74 2.41 5.58 7.84
CA SER A 74 1.21 5.76 8.66
C SER A 74 1.47 6.26 10.09
N SER A 75 2.71 6.25 10.61
CA SER A 75 3.02 6.69 11.98
C SER A 75 3.16 8.21 12.13
N GLY A 76 3.57 8.90 11.06
CA GLY A 76 3.94 10.32 11.08
C GLY A 76 3.40 11.13 9.91
N ASN A 77 2.22 10.76 9.38
CA ASN A 77 1.57 11.56 8.34
C ASN A 77 0.89 12.81 8.95
N ALA A 78 0.67 13.84 8.12
CA ALA A 78 0.01 15.08 8.53
C ALA A 78 -1.50 14.92 8.82
N ALA A 79 -2.05 13.72 8.66
CA ALA A 79 -3.48 13.38 8.75
C ALA A 79 -4.41 14.27 7.90
N ALA A 80 -3.86 14.94 6.88
CA ALA A 80 -4.63 15.78 5.98
C ALA A 80 -5.53 14.91 5.10
N LEU A 81 -6.84 15.08 5.23
CA LEU A 81 -7.84 14.46 4.36
C LEU A 81 -8.12 15.41 3.20
N ALA A 82 -7.33 15.30 2.13
CA ALA A 82 -7.48 16.12 0.93
C ALA A 82 -8.58 15.56 0.01
N PHE A 83 -9.84 15.68 0.44
CA PHE A 83 -11.01 15.18 -0.29
C PHE A 83 -11.13 15.72 -1.73
N SER A 84 -10.61 16.93 -1.97
CA SER A 84 -10.59 17.59 -3.29
C SER A 84 -9.57 16.99 -4.26
N ASP A 85 -8.55 16.27 -3.76
CA ASP A 85 -7.42 15.73 -4.53
C ASP A 85 -7.48 14.20 -4.68
N VAL A 86 -8.62 13.57 -4.33
CA VAL A 86 -8.85 12.12 -4.42
C VAL A 86 -8.94 11.62 -5.86
N LEU A 87 -9.10 12.53 -6.84
CA LEU A 87 -8.92 12.16 -8.24
C LEU A 87 -7.46 11.74 -8.44
N PRO A 88 -7.20 10.51 -8.92
CA PRO A 88 -5.82 10.07 -9.12
C PRO A 88 -5.14 11.06 -10.07
N LEU A 89 -4.16 11.78 -9.54
CA LEU A 89 -3.23 12.65 -10.29
C LEU A 89 -2.47 11.88 -11.39
N ALA A 90 -2.74 10.59 -11.62
CA ALA A 90 -2.15 9.75 -12.65
C ALA A 90 -3.21 8.83 -13.30
N HIS A 91 -4.36 9.39 -13.71
CA HIS A 91 -5.34 8.61 -14.49
C HIS A 91 -4.84 8.33 -15.92
N LYS A 92 -5.18 7.16 -16.49
CA LYS A 92 -4.88 6.83 -17.89
C LYS A 92 -5.49 7.89 -18.81
N GLY A 93 -4.66 8.59 -19.56
CA GLY A 93 -5.09 9.66 -20.48
C GLY A 93 -4.72 11.06 -20.01
N MET A 94 -4.32 11.24 -18.75
CA MET A 94 -3.90 12.55 -18.23
C MET A 94 -2.66 13.11 -18.95
N ILE A 95 -1.74 12.23 -19.37
CA ILE A 95 -0.58 12.60 -20.21
C ILE A 95 -1.00 13.31 -21.51
N ARG A 96 -2.18 13.02 -22.06
CA ARG A 96 -2.67 13.68 -23.28
C ARG A 96 -3.10 15.13 -23.03
N HIS A 97 -3.44 15.47 -21.79
CA HIS A 97 -3.80 16.83 -21.39
C HIS A 97 -2.56 17.66 -20.99
N LEU A 98 -1.44 17.00 -20.71
CA LEU A 98 -0.18 17.63 -20.29
C LEU A 98 0.32 18.73 -21.25
N PRO A 99 0.35 18.53 -22.59
CA PRO A 99 0.80 19.59 -23.50
C PRO A 99 -0.10 20.81 -23.47
N LYS A 100 -1.41 20.61 -23.31
CA LYS A 100 -2.41 21.68 -23.22
C LYS A 100 -2.29 22.44 -21.89
N TRP A 101 -2.04 21.74 -20.78
CA TRP A 101 -1.83 22.37 -19.48
C TRP A 101 -0.52 23.15 -19.40
N LEU A 102 0.58 22.61 -19.95
CA LEU A 102 1.86 23.31 -20.00
C LEU A 102 1.83 24.57 -20.87
N ALA A 103 0.95 24.61 -21.87
CA ALA A 103 0.72 25.78 -22.72
C ALA A 103 -0.26 26.79 -22.11
N ASP A 104 -1.03 26.41 -21.09
CA ASP A 104 -1.98 27.27 -20.39
C ASP A 104 -1.35 27.79 -19.09
N PRO A 105 -0.98 29.08 -19.01
CA PRO A 105 -0.36 29.63 -17.81
C PRO A 105 -1.27 29.59 -16.56
N LEU A 106 -2.59 29.43 -16.74
CA LEU A 106 -3.58 29.25 -15.69
C LEU A 106 -4.05 27.78 -15.54
N GLY A 107 -3.45 26.86 -16.30
CA GLY A 107 -3.75 25.44 -16.26
C GLY A 107 -3.28 24.78 -14.96
N PRO A 108 -3.81 23.59 -14.64
CA PRO A 108 -3.49 22.86 -13.40
C PRO A 108 -2.02 22.38 -13.33
N LEU A 109 -1.29 22.47 -14.44
CA LEU A 109 0.16 22.25 -14.51
C LEU A 109 0.79 23.32 -15.41
N SER A 110 1.12 24.46 -14.83
CA SER A 110 1.75 25.59 -15.52
C SER A 110 3.24 25.62 -15.20
N ILE A 111 4.09 25.48 -16.23
CA ILE A 111 5.54 25.63 -16.10
C ILE A 111 5.94 26.80 -17.01
N PRO A 112 6.51 27.89 -16.46
CA PRO A 112 7.02 28.98 -17.28
C PRO A 112 7.98 28.44 -18.35
N PRO A 113 7.79 28.75 -19.65
CA PRO A 113 8.64 28.22 -20.71
C PRO A 113 10.13 28.49 -20.49
N ALA A 114 10.47 29.63 -19.86
CA ALA A 114 11.84 30.00 -19.49
C ALA A 114 12.48 29.10 -18.42
N TYR A 115 11.68 28.41 -17.59
CA TYR A 115 12.16 27.51 -16.54
C TYR A 115 12.27 26.05 -17.01
N LEU A 116 11.56 25.68 -18.08
CA LEU A 116 11.54 24.32 -18.62
C LEU A 116 12.95 23.75 -18.91
N PRO A 117 13.92 24.50 -19.48
CA PRO A 117 15.28 24.00 -19.70
C PRO A 117 16.02 23.60 -18.41
N LYS A 118 15.75 24.29 -17.30
CA LYS A 118 16.36 23.99 -15.99
C LYS A 118 15.75 22.74 -15.35
N LEU A 119 14.47 22.48 -15.62
CA LEU A 119 13.71 21.36 -15.05
C LEU A 119 13.90 20.05 -15.82
N LEU A 120 14.16 20.12 -17.14
CA LEU A 120 14.31 18.95 -18.04
C LEU A 120 15.28 17.86 -17.53
N PRO A 121 16.48 18.18 -17.00
CA PRO A 121 17.40 17.15 -16.50
C PRO A 121 16.83 16.34 -15.33
N TRP A 122 16.05 17.00 -14.46
CA TRP A 122 15.39 16.34 -13.34
C TRP A 122 14.21 15.47 -13.82
N LEU A 123 13.40 15.98 -14.76
CA LEU A 123 12.30 15.22 -15.36
C LEU A 123 12.79 13.95 -16.06
N GLY A 124 13.94 14.02 -16.74
CA GLY A 124 14.55 12.84 -17.38
C GLY A 124 15.01 11.79 -16.37
N ARG A 125 15.45 12.19 -15.17
CA ARG A 125 15.77 11.25 -14.08
C ARG A 125 14.50 10.67 -13.47
N PHE A 126 13.49 11.50 -13.24
CA PHE A 126 12.20 11.10 -12.70
C PHE A 126 11.49 10.09 -13.59
N TRP A 127 11.53 10.26 -14.91
CA TRP A 127 10.93 9.31 -15.87
C TRP A 127 11.61 7.93 -15.87
N ARG A 128 12.88 7.87 -15.48
CA ARG A 128 13.67 6.62 -15.46
C ARG A 128 13.57 5.86 -14.14
N ALA A 129 13.09 6.50 -13.08
CA ALA A 129 12.90 5.92 -11.75
C ALA A 129 11.55 5.21 -11.67
#